data_AF-U5EWG3-F1
#
_entry.id   AF-U5EWG3-F1
#
_cell.length_a   1.000
_cell.length_b   1.000
_cell.length_c   1.000
_cell.angle_alpha   90.00
_cell.angle_beta   90.00
_cell.angle_gamma   90.00
#
_symmetry.space_group_name_H-M   'P 1'
#
loop_
_entity.id
_entity.type
_entity.pdbx_description
1 polymer ?
#
loop_
_entity_poly.entity_id
_entity_poly.type
_entity_poly.pdbx_seq_one_letter_code
_entity_poly.pdbx_strand_id
1 'polypeptide(L)'
;ETTPIVKKEQPSNELLSLEKLRNSPELWPEKLPSVQDFYPNTSTNSHNSPPEWAKGLTQEDINSMHQLGALSTNGLIAEIKKLYDQAYQLGVQEAKEMSRGKYLNIFVNSKKK
;
A
#
# COMPACT_ATOMS: atom_id res chain seq x y z
N GLU A 1 -56.78 -22.70 -40.69
CA GLU A 1 -55.65 -21.79 -40.99
C GLU A 1 -55.08 -21.29 -39.67
N THR A 2 -53.80 -21.60 -39.42
CA THR A 2 -53.10 -21.29 -38.18
C THR A 2 -52.28 -20.03 -38.39
N THR A 3 -52.60 -18.99 -37.63
CA THR A 3 -51.93 -17.67 -37.65
C THR A 3 -50.49 -17.77 -37.11
N PRO A 4 -49.51 -17.09 -37.72
CA PRO A 4 -48.09 -17.24 -37.39
C PRO A 4 -47.64 -16.51 -36.11
N ILE A 5 -46.59 -17.09 -35.52
CA ILE A 5 -45.85 -16.71 -34.32
C ILE A 5 -45.15 -15.35 -34.50
N VAL A 6 -45.51 -14.37 -33.68
CA VAL A 6 -44.70 -13.15 -33.46
C VAL A 6 -43.72 -13.44 -32.32
N LYS A 7 -42.46 -13.68 -32.68
CA LYS A 7 -41.34 -13.69 -31.71
C LYS A 7 -41.16 -12.25 -31.21
N LYS A 8 -41.40 -12.03 -29.92
CA LYS A 8 -41.00 -10.79 -29.24
C LYS A 8 -39.47 -10.76 -29.21
N GLU A 9 -38.87 -9.88 -30.01
CA GLU A 9 -37.46 -9.53 -29.91
C GLU A 9 -37.17 -9.00 -28.51
N GLN A 10 -36.37 -9.76 -27.76
CA GLN A 10 -35.76 -9.31 -26.52
C GLN A 10 -34.75 -8.21 -26.90
N PRO A 11 -34.88 -6.97 -26.40
CA PRO A 11 -33.84 -5.98 -26.60
C PRO A 11 -32.55 -6.49 -25.96
N SER A 12 -31.54 -6.57 -26.81
CA SER A 12 -30.17 -6.93 -26.52
C SER A 12 -29.65 -6.24 -25.27
N ASN A 13 -29.17 -7.04 -24.31
CA ASN A 13 -28.07 -6.75 -23.39
C ASN A 13 -27.62 -5.28 -23.32
N GLU A 14 -28.45 -4.41 -22.77
CA GLU A 14 -27.98 -3.14 -22.22
C GLU A 14 -27.36 -3.49 -20.87
N LEU A 15 -26.05 -3.75 -20.87
CA LEU A 15 -25.23 -3.84 -19.66
C LEU A 15 -25.15 -2.44 -19.04
N LEU A 16 -26.21 -2.03 -18.34
CA LEU A 16 -26.22 -0.79 -17.58
C LEU A 16 -25.58 -1.05 -16.21
N SER A 17 -24.40 -0.48 -15.99
CA SER A 17 -23.77 -0.46 -14.67
C SER A 17 -24.57 0.44 -13.73
N LEU A 18 -25.23 -0.14 -12.73
CA LEU A 18 -25.92 0.57 -11.64
C LEU A 18 -24.95 1.00 -10.52
N GLU A 19 -23.67 1.18 -10.83
CA GLU A 19 -22.68 1.54 -9.82
C GLU A 19 -22.91 2.98 -9.34
N LYS A 20 -23.22 3.11 -8.06
CA LYS A 20 -23.28 4.41 -7.39
C LYS A 20 -21.86 4.78 -7.00
N LEU A 21 -21.28 5.79 -7.65
CA LEU A 21 -19.98 6.36 -7.26
C LEU A 21 -20.07 6.75 -5.79
N ARG A 22 -19.45 5.96 -4.91
CA ARG A 22 -19.24 6.40 -3.54
C ARG A 22 -18.22 7.52 -3.60
N ASN A 23 -18.53 8.67 -3.00
CA ASN A 23 -17.49 9.62 -2.63
C ASN A 23 -16.41 8.86 -1.85
N SER A 24 -15.14 9.23 -2.04
CA SER A 24 -13.97 8.62 -1.37
C SER A 24 -14.31 8.20 0.05
N PRO A 25 -13.89 7.00 0.50
CA PRO A 25 -14.25 6.47 1.82
C PRO A 25 -14.20 7.57 2.87
N GLU A 26 -15.32 7.72 3.60
CA GLU A 26 -15.45 8.60 4.74
C GLU A 26 -14.16 8.49 5.57
N LEU A 27 -13.46 9.62 5.75
CA LEU A 27 -12.24 9.68 6.56
C LEU A 27 -12.49 8.87 7.82
N TRP A 28 -11.50 8.03 8.17
CA TRP A 28 -11.49 7.14 9.34
C TRP A 28 -12.45 7.62 10.43
N PRO A 29 -13.39 6.76 10.87
CA PRO A 29 -14.48 7.18 11.75
C PRO A 29 -13.95 8.01 12.91
N GLU A 30 -14.67 9.11 13.17
CA GLU A 30 -14.40 10.13 14.17
C GLU A 30 -13.75 9.55 15.43
N LYS A 31 -12.69 10.20 15.92
CA LYS A 31 -11.84 9.74 17.03
C LYS A 31 -12.69 9.36 18.24
N LEU A 32 -13.06 8.08 18.33
CA LEU A 32 -13.77 7.52 19.47
C LEU A 32 -12.93 7.78 20.73
N PRO A 33 -13.48 8.29 21.83
CA PRO A 33 -12.74 8.60 23.06
C PRO A 33 -11.89 7.44 23.58
N SER A 34 -12.27 6.20 23.25
CA SER A 34 -11.52 4.99 23.60
C SER A 34 -10.33 4.68 22.69
N VAL A 35 -10.06 5.44 21.61
CA VAL A 35 -8.94 5.24 20.67
C VAL A 35 -7.76 6.15 21.00
N GLN A 36 -7.95 7.22 21.78
CA GLN A 36 -6.86 8.05 22.30
C GLN A 36 -5.87 7.25 23.16
N ASP A 37 -6.34 6.22 23.86
CA ASP A 37 -5.50 5.40 24.75
C ASP A 37 -4.76 4.25 24.02
N PHE A 38 -5.06 4.02 22.73
CA PHE A 38 -4.41 2.99 21.89
C PHE A 38 -3.28 3.52 21.03
N TYR A 39 -3.03 4.83 21.03
CA TYR A 39 -1.73 5.29 20.58
C TYR A 39 -0.73 4.79 21.62
N PRO A 40 0.18 3.86 21.27
CA PRO A 40 1.26 3.54 22.18
C PRO A 40 1.89 4.87 22.54
N ASN A 41 1.94 5.17 23.84
CA ASN A 41 2.78 6.24 24.35
C ASN A 41 4.22 5.86 24.04
N THR A 42 4.61 5.99 22.77
CA THR A 42 5.99 6.03 22.33
C THR A 42 6.49 7.36 22.84
N SER A 43 6.79 7.43 24.13
CA SER A 43 7.59 8.48 24.75
C SER A 43 9.03 8.45 24.23
N THR A 44 9.21 8.23 22.93
CA THR A 44 10.36 8.72 22.17
C THR A 44 9.84 9.92 21.41
N ASN A 45 10.22 11.08 21.91
CA ASN A 45 9.94 12.44 21.49
C ASN A 45 10.26 12.74 20.00
N SER A 46 9.65 12.05 19.04
CA SER A 46 9.97 12.19 17.61
C SER A 46 8.83 11.77 16.69
N HIS A 47 7.67 12.45 16.74
CA HIS A 47 6.63 12.23 15.71
C HIS A 47 5.74 13.47 15.40
N ASN A 48 6.17 14.68 15.76
CA ASN A 48 5.51 15.91 15.26
C ASN A 48 6.06 16.37 13.89
N SER A 49 7.15 15.77 13.42
CA SER A 49 7.66 16.01 12.07
C SER A 49 6.96 15.09 11.07
N PRO A 50 6.60 15.59 9.87
CA PRO A 50 6.19 14.73 8.78
C PRO A 50 7.21 13.59 8.59
N PRO A 51 6.76 12.37 8.27
CA PRO A 51 7.66 11.25 8.03
C PRO A 51 8.61 11.62 6.87
N GLU A 52 9.78 10.99 6.84
CA GLU A 52 10.85 11.38 5.91
C GLU A 52 10.42 11.29 4.44
N TRP A 53 9.59 10.31 4.08
CA TRP A 53 9.01 10.19 2.74
C TRP A 53 8.00 11.29 2.37
N ALA A 54 7.43 12.00 3.36
CA ALA A 54 6.53 13.12 3.15
C ALA A 54 7.28 14.45 3.02
N LYS A 55 8.61 14.44 3.18
CA LYS A 55 9.45 15.60 2.90
C LYS A 55 9.63 15.73 1.39
N GLY A 56 9.82 16.95 0.92
CA GLY A 56 10.15 17.21 -0.49
C GLY A 56 11.49 16.59 -0.88
N LEU A 57 11.73 16.52 -2.19
CA LEU A 57 12.96 15.96 -2.76
C LEU A 57 14.19 16.75 -2.27
N THR A 58 15.14 16.06 -1.65
CA THR A 58 16.39 16.67 -1.21
C THR A 58 17.34 16.90 -2.40
N GLN A 59 18.37 17.72 -2.21
CA GLN A 59 19.41 17.89 -3.23
C GLN A 59 20.11 16.56 -3.56
N GLU A 60 20.27 15.68 -2.57
CA GLU A 60 20.86 14.36 -2.75
C GLU A 60 20.00 13.47 -3.64
N ASP A 61 18.68 13.50 -3.45
CA ASP A 61 17.75 12.74 -4.29
C ASP A 61 17.75 13.24 -5.74
N ILE A 62 17.81 14.57 -5.94
CA ILE A 62 17.95 15.19 -7.28
C ILE A 62 19.25 14.72 -7.94
N ASN A 63 20.36 14.76 -7.21
CA ASN A 63 21.65 14.30 -7.71
C ASN A 63 21.63 12.81 -8.07
N SER A 64 20.96 11.98 -7.26
CA SER A 64 20.81 10.55 -7.52
C SER A 64 19.99 10.29 -8.79
N MET A 65 18.93 11.06 -9.02
CA MET A 65 18.12 10.99 -10.24
C MET A 65 18.95 11.34 -11.49
N HIS A 66 19.77 12.38 -11.41
CA HIS A 66 20.68 12.75 -12.50
C HIS A 66 21.73 11.66 -12.77
N GLN A 67 22.30 11.06 -11.72
CA GLN A 67 23.25 9.95 -11.87
C GLN A 67 22.61 8.77 -12.59
N LEU A 68 21.39 8.38 -12.21
CA LEU A 68 20.64 7.31 -12.86
C LEU A 68 20.33 7.65 -14.34
N GLY A 69 19.95 8.88 -14.63
CA GLY A 69 19.69 9.35 -16.00
C GLY A 69 20.94 9.43 -16.90
N ALA A 70 22.13 9.56 -16.31
CA ALA A 70 23.40 9.59 -17.03
C ALA A 70 23.95 8.18 -17.36
N LEU A 71 23.34 7.11 -16.83
CA LEU A 71 23.78 5.75 -17.10
C LEU A 71 23.48 5.34 -18.55
N SER A 72 24.35 4.51 -19.12
CA SER A 72 24.04 3.79 -20.35
C SER A 72 22.94 2.75 -20.11
N THR A 73 22.28 2.28 -21.17
CA THR A 73 21.25 1.23 -21.06
C THR A 73 21.76 -0.01 -20.31
N ASN A 74 23.01 -0.42 -20.58
CA ASN A 74 23.62 -1.55 -19.87
C ASN A 74 23.87 -1.24 -18.38
N GLY A 75 24.27 -0.01 -18.06
CA GLY A 75 24.45 0.44 -16.68
C GLY A 75 23.12 0.46 -15.91
N LEU A 76 22.06 0.93 -16.55
CA LEU A 76 20.72 0.94 -15.96
C LEU A 76 20.21 -0.48 -15.70
N ILE A 77 20.41 -1.41 -16.64
CA ILE A 77 20.05 -2.84 -16.45
C ILE A 77 20.82 -3.44 -15.27
N ALA A 78 22.11 -3.11 -15.11
CA ALA A 78 22.92 -3.59 -13.99
C ALA A 78 22.40 -3.06 -12.65
N GLU A 79 22.05 -1.77 -12.56
CA GLU A 79 21.47 -1.22 -11.32
C GLU A 79 20.09 -1.80 -11.01
N ILE A 80 19.26 -2.03 -12.02
CA ILE A 80 17.97 -2.71 -11.83
C ILE A 80 18.20 -4.11 -11.23
N LYS A 81 19.15 -4.89 -11.77
CA LYS A 81 19.48 -6.22 -11.23
C LYS A 81 19.96 -6.14 -9.78
N LYS A 82 20.86 -5.20 -9.49
CA LYS A 82 21.34 -4.98 -8.13
C LYS A 82 20.21 -4.65 -7.16
N LEU A 83 19.27 -3.79 -7.57
CA LEU A 83 18.10 -3.46 -6.75
C LEU A 83 17.20 -4.68 -6.51
N TYR A 84 16.99 -5.53 -7.53
CA TYR A 84 16.25 -6.78 -7.36
C TYR A 84 16.91 -7.71 -6.33
N ASP A 85 18.23 -7.87 -6.41
CA ASP A 85 18.99 -8.70 -5.46
C ASP A 85 18.88 -8.13 -4.05
N GLN A 86 19.02 -6.81 -3.88
CA GLN A 86 18.89 -6.15 -2.59
C GLN A 86 17.48 -6.31 -1.99
N ALA A 87 16.44 -6.09 -2.79
CA ALA A 87 15.05 -6.25 -2.34
C ALA A 87 14.77 -7.69 -1.91
N TYR A 88 15.29 -8.68 -2.65
CA TYR A 88 15.18 -10.08 -2.28
C TYR A 88 15.85 -10.39 -0.94
N GLN A 89 17.10 -9.95 -0.75
CA GLN A 89 17.83 -10.18 0.49
C GLN A 89 17.15 -9.51 1.69
N LEU A 90 16.66 -8.28 1.53
CA LEU A 90 15.88 -7.59 2.56
C LEU A 90 14.61 -8.36 2.91
N GLY A 91 13.86 -8.86 1.93
CA GLY A 91 12.66 -9.66 2.18
C GLY A 91 12.95 -10.95 2.96
N VAL A 92 14.05 -11.64 2.66
CA VAL A 92 14.48 -12.82 3.43
C VAL A 92 14.82 -12.45 4.87
N GLN A 93 15.53 -11.35 5.09
CA GLN A 93 15.89 -10.87 6.42
C GLN A 93 14.66 -10.45 7.23
N GLU A 94 13.73 -9.72 6.62
CA GLU A 94 12.48 -9.32 7.25
C GLU A 94 11.64 -10.53 7.65
N ALA A 95 11.47 -11.51 6.77
CA ALA A 95 10.72 -12.74 7.08
C ALA A 95 11.33 -13.51 8.25
N LYS A 96 12.67 -13.53 8.35
CA LYS A 96 13.40 -14.12 9.48
C LYS A 96 13.10 -13.38 10.78
N GLU A 97 13.20 -12.04 10.79
CA GLU A 97 12.92 -11.25 12.00
C GLU A 97 11.45 -11.30 12.40
N MET A 98 10.52 -11.33 11.44
CA MET A 98 9.09 -11.52 11.71
C MET A 98 8.81 -12.88 12.37
N SER A 99 9.45 -13.94 11.87
CA SER A 99 9.37 -15.27 12.48
C SER A 99 9.95 -15.27 13.90
N ARG A 100 11.09 -14.60 14.11
CA ARG A 100 11.71 -14.43 15.43
C ARG A 100 10.78 -13.69 16.39
N GLY A 101 10.17 -12.59 15.95
CA GLY A 101 9.18 -11.84 16.72
C GLY A 101 7.97 -12.68 17.14
N LYS A 102 7.49 -13.55 16.25
CA LYS A 102 6.42 -14.52 16.57
C LYS A 102 6.82 -15.47 17.70
N TYR A 103 8.02 -16.05 17.66
CA TYR A 103 8.51 -16.95 18.73
C TYR A 103 8.76 -16.21 20.06
N LEU A 104 9.19 -14.95 19.99
CA LEU A 104 9.38 -14.10 21.15
C LEU A 104 8.06 -13.51 21.68
N ASN A 105 6.94 -13.80 21.02
CA ASN A 105 5.61 -13.39 21.44
C ASN A 105 5.47 -11.86 21.61
N ILE A 106 6.28 -11.05 20.91
CA ILE A 106 6.27 -9.58 21.05
C ILE A 106 4.98 -8.95 20.50
N PHE A 107 4.26 -9.70 19.68
CA PHE A 107 2.99 -9.28 19.07
C PHE A 107 1.76 -9.74 19.86
N VAL A 108 1.90 -10.54 20.94
CA VAL A 108 0.73 -10.82 21.77
C VAL A 108 0.46 -9.67 22.70
N ASN A 109 -0.78 -9.21 22.65
CA ASN A 109 -1.29 -8.23 23.58
C ASN A 109 -1.34 -8.85 24.98
N SER A 110 -0.69 -8.20 25.96
CA SER A 110 -0.80 -8.53 27.37
C SER A 110 -2.20 -8.18 27.90
N LYS A 111 -3.24 -8.89 27.44
CA LYS A 111 -4.53 -8.89 28.13
C LYS A 111 -4.37 -9.73 29.40
N LYS A 112 -3.72 -9.15 30.41
CA LYS A 112 -3.86 -9.65 31.78
C LYS A 112 -5.31 -9.38 32.19
N LYS A 113 -6.02 -10.46 32.51
CA LYS A 113 -7.33 -10.46 33.16
C LYS A 113 -7.28 -9.67 34.47
#